data_AF-A0A7X3PFH4-F1
#
_entry.id   AF-A0A7X3PFH4-F1
#
_cell.length_a   1.000
_cell.length_b   1.000
_cell.length_c   1.000
_cell.angle_alpha   90.00
_cell.angle_beta   90.00
_cell.angle_gamma   90.00
#
_symmetry.space_group_name_H-M   'P 1'
#
loop_
_entity.id
_entity.type
_entity.pdbx_description
1 polymer ?
#
loop_
_entity_poly.entity_id
_entity_poly.type
_entity_poly.pdbx_seq_one_letter_code
_entity_poly.pdbx_strand_id
1 'polypeptide(L)'
;MRTTKGRTVASGNGTNGGGTLLLGTTKGAFLARPRDGGGEGDGGWELDGPHFPGEEVYAMAYDDRAGRSRLWAAPHSPFWGTTLRFSDDFGANWSGKAERSVRFPEDSGLSLKRVWQIQPGSAREPDVIRLGVEPACLFISHDAGEEWEAVEGLLNHPHRE
;
A
#
# COMPACT_ATOMS: atom_id res chain seq x y z
N MET A 1 19.60 2.60 -42.15
CA MET A 1 18.39 2.21 -41.39
C MET A 1 18.87 1.64 -40.07
N ARG A 2 18.82 2.43 -38.99
CA ARG A 2 19.34 2.06 -37.66
C ARG A 2 18.20 1.40 -36.88
N THR A 3 18.37 0.15 -36.48
CA THR A 3 17.43 -0.53 -35.58
C THR A 3 18.13 -0.76 -34.25
N THR A 4 17.73 0.02 -33.27
CA THR A 4 18.24 0.02 -31.89
C THR A 4 17.85 -1.30 -31.21
N LYS A 5 18.83 -2.09 -30.76
CA LYS A 5 18.60 -3.24 -29.88
C LYS A 5 18.09 -2.74 -28.53
N GLY A 6 16.86 -3.13 -28.18
CA GLY A 6 16.28 -2.90 -26.86
C GLY A 6 17.06 -3.63 -25.77
N ARG A 7 17.27 -2.92 -24.67
CA ARG A 7 17.99 -3.34 -23.46
C ARG A 7 17.08 -4.29 -22.66
N THR A 8 17.59 -5.48 -22.37
CA THR A 8 16.97 -6.49 -21.51
C THR A 8 16.66 -5.92 -20.12
N VAL A 9 15.41 -6.03 -19.69
CA VAL A 9 14.98 -5.83 -18.29
C VAL A 9 15.09 -7.20 -17.61
N ALA A 10 15.80 -7.27 -16.49
CA ALA A 10 15.98 -8.50 -15.73
C ALA A 10 14.65 -8.90 -15.08
N SER A 11 14.16 -10.10 -15.42
CA SER A 11 13.13 -10.82 -14.70
C SER A 11 13.71 -11.39 -13.40
N GLY A 12 13.11 -11.09 -12.26
CA GLY A 12 13.32 -11.87 -11.04
C GLY A 12 12.59 -13.20 -11.18
N ASN A 13 13.32 -14.31 -11.22
CA ASN A 13 12.76 -15.66 -11.32
C ASN A 13 12.41 -16.21 -9.93
N GLY A 14 11.12 -16.35 -9.66
CA GLY A 14 10.52 -17.32 -8.74
C GLY A 14 9.45 -18.10 -9.51
N THR A 15 9.53 -19.42 -9.48
CA THR A 15 8.82 -20.41 -10.29
C THR A 15 7.28 -20.39 -10.16
N ASN A 16 6.58 -20.61 -11.30
CA ASN A 16 5.12 -20.66 -11.54
C ASN A 16 4.38 -19.32 -11.43
N GLY A 17 3.87 -18.86 -12.58
CA GLY A 17 3.27 -17.54 -12.78
C GLY A 17 1.92 -17.35 -12.08
N GLY A 18 1.96 -16.94 -10.81
CA GLY A 18 0.78 -16.48 -10.10
C GLY A 18 1.04 -15.21 -9.32
N GLY A 19 0.52 -14.07 -9.80
CA GLY A 19 0.51 -12.82 -9.03
C GLY A 19 -0.49 -12.87 -7.86
N THR A 20 -0.22 -12.13 -6.79
CA THR A 20 -1.20 -11.90 -5.72
C THR A 20 -2.04 -10.66 -6.04
N LEU A 21 -3.37 -10.78 -5.98
CA LEU A 21 -4.29 -9.64 -6.06
C LEU A 21 -4.61 -9.15 -4.65
N LEU A 22 -4.47 -7.84 -4.43
CA LEU A 22 -4.85 -7.17 -3.20
C LEU A 22 -6.25 -6.58 -3.36
N LEU A 23 -7.18 -6.93 -2.47
CA LEU A 23 -8.58 -6.55 -2.58
C LEU A 23 -9.00 -5.79 -1.31
N GLY A 24 -9.09 -4.47 -1.40
CA GLY A 24 -9.68 -3.63 -0.36
C GLY A 24 -11.20 -3.53 -0.52
N THR A 25 -11.96 -3.75 0.55
CA THR A 25 -13.43 -3.68 0.53
C THR A 25 -13.97 -2.96 1.76
N THR A 26 -15.28 -2.68 1.77
CA THR A 26 -15.97 -2.17 2.97
C THR A 26 -16.14 -3.22 4.08
N LYS A 27 -15.68 -4.45 3.87
CA LYS A 27 -15.78 -5.57 4.82
C LYS A 27 -14.42 -6.08 5.31
N GLY A 28 -13.33 -5.48 4.86
CA GLY A 28 -11.96 -5.89 5.13
C GLY A 28 -11.13 -6.02 3.85
N ALA A 29 -9.89 -6.49 4.01
CA ALA A 29 -8.99 -6.81 2.92
C ALA A 29 -8.95 -8.32 2.63
N PHE A 30 -8.75 -8.68 1.38
CA PHE A 30 -8.52 -10.06 0.94
C PHE A 30 -7.29 -10.11 0.05
N LEU A 31 -6.57 -11.23 0.09
CA LEU A 31 -5.46 -11.55 -0.80
C LEU A 31 -5.89 -12.73 -1.67
N ALA A 32 -5.97 -12.53 -2.99
CA ALA A 32 -6.30 -13.60 -3.92
C ALA A 32 -5.03 -14.11 -4.59
N ARG A 33 -4.82 -15.42 -4.56
CA ARG A 33 -3.71 -16.10 -5.25
C ARG A 33 -4.29 -17.14 -6.21
N PRO A 34 -3.74 -17.31 -7.42
CA PRO A 34 -4.19 -18.39 -8.28
C PRO A 34 -3.83 -19.72 -7.64
N ARG A 35 -4.72 -20.71 -7.71
CA ARG A 35 -4.41 -22.07 -7.30
C ARG A 35 -3.39 -22.67 -8.27
N ASP A 36 -2.59 -23.61 -7.76
CA ASP A 36 -1.60 -24.32 -8.57
C ASP A 36 -2.21 -24.85 -9.88
N GLY A 37 -1.61 -24.50 -11.02
CA GLY A 37 -2.08 -24.86 -12.37
C GLY A 37 -2.96 -23.82 -13.08
N GLY A 38 -3.28 -22.69 -12.45
CA GLY A 38 -4.12 -21.61 -13.00
C GLY A 38 -3.43 -20.68 -13.99
N GLY A 39 -2.89 -21.21 -15.09
CA GLY A 39 -2.61 -20.46 -16.30
C GLY A 39 -3.70 -20.76 -17.34
N GLU A 40 -4.39 -19.71 -17.80
CA GLU A 40 -5.42 -19.73 -18.88
C GLU A 40 -6.32 -20.98 -18.91
N GLY A 41 -7.45 -20.94 -18.20
CA GLY A 41 -8.47 -21.97 -18.34
C GLY A 41 -9.40 -22.02 -17.13
N ASP A 42 -9.03 -22.77 -16.09
CA ASP A 42 -9.98 -23.17 -15.04
C ASP A 42 -9.39 -23.20 -13.60
N GLY A 43 -8.12 -22.80 -13.41
CA GLY A 43 -7.42 -22.88 -12.11
C GLY A 43 -7.74 -21.71 -11.18
N GLY A 44 -8.95 -21.71 -10.61
CA GLY A 44 -9.53 -20.64 -9.81
C GLY A 44 -8.67 -20.07 -8.66
N TRP A 45 -9.20 -19.06 -7.97
CA TRP A 45 -8.47 -18.31 -6.95
C TRP A 45 -8.65 -18.90 -5.54
N GLU A 46 -7.56 -18.92 -4.77
CA GLU A 46 -7.59 -19.05 -3.33
C GLU A 46 -7.65 -17.66 -2.70
N LEU A 47 -8.61 -17.46 -1.79
CA LEU A 47 -8.80 -16.21 -1.06
C LEU A 47 -8.33 -16.37 0.38
N ASP A 48 -7.43 -15.48 0.80
CA ASP A 48 -7.00 -15.31 2.18
C ASP A 48 -7.61 -14.01 2.76
N GLY A 49 -8.24 -14.12 3.91
CA GLY A 49 -8.99 -13.04 4.57
C GLY A 49 -10.38 -13.46 5.09
N PRO A 50 -11.22 -12.52 5.57
CA PRO A 50 -10.94 -11.08 5.62
C PRO A 50 -9.87 -10.73 6.64
N HIS A 51 -8.85 -10.00 6.18
CA HIS A 51 -7.99 -9.19 7.03
C HIS A 51 -8.76 -7.94 7.46
N PHE A 52 -8.60 -7.51 8.72
CA PHE A 52 -9.35 -6.37 9.28
C PHE A 52 -10.88 -6.50 9.12
N PRO A 53 -11.51 -7.57 9.65
CA PRO A 53 -12.92 -7.85 9.43
C PRO A 53 -13.81 -6.68 9.90
N GLY A 54 -14.63 -6.17 8.99
CA GLY A 54 -15.54 -5.06 9.24
C GLY A 54 -14.91 -3.66 9.23
N GLU A 55 -13.61 -3.55 8.95
CA GLU A 55 -12.94 -2.27 8.69
C GLU A 55 -12.90 -2.01 7.18
N GLU A 56 -13.12 -0.76 6.77
CA GLU A 56 -13.11 -0.39 5.35
C GLU A 56 -11.66 -0.22 4.87
N VAL A 57 -11.26 -0.92 3.81
CA VAL A 57 -9.90 -0.83 3.26
C VAL A 57 -9.94 -0.13 1.91
N TYR A 58 -9.52 1.14 1.90
CA TYR A 58 -9.57 1.99 0.69
C TYR A 58 -8.33 1.88 -0.19
N ALA A 59 -7.18 1.61 0.41
CA ALA A 59 -5.90 1.53 -0.29
C ALA A 59 -5.08 0.36 0.22
N MET A 60 -4.47 -0.35 -0.73
CA MET A 60 -3.45 -1.37 -0.48
C MET A 60 -2.32 -1.21 -1.49
N ALA A 61 -1.11 -1.60 -1.11
CA ALA A 61 0.05 -1.60 -2.01
C ALA A 61 0.99 -2.76 -1.67
N TYR A 62 1.76 -3.19 -2.66
CA TYR A 62 2.87 -4.12 -2.49
C TYR A 62 4.19 -3.41 -2.81
N ASP A 63 5.21 -3.65 -1.99
CA ASP A 63 6.55 -3.13 -2.17
C ASP A 63 7.58 -4.27 -2.09
N ASP A 64 8.15 -4.62 -3.26
CA ASP A 64 9.24 -5.58 -3.42
C ASP A 64 10.62 -4.94 -3.55
N ARG A 65 10.68 -3.61 -3.46
CA ARG A 65 11.92 -2.85 -3.68
C ARG A 65 12.87 -3.10 -2.51
N ALA A 66 14.17 -3.02 -2.80
CA ALA A 66 15.23 -3.31 -1.83
C ALA A 66 15.12 -4.68 -1.12
N GLY A 67 14.54 -5.69 -1.79
CA GLY A 67 14.42 -7.05 -1.26
C GLY A 67 13.30 -7.23 -0.24
N ARG A 68 12.37 -6.27 -0.13
CA ARG A 68 11.20 -6.37 0.73
C ARG A 68 10.14 -7.29 0.13
N SER A 69 9.20 -7.68 0.98
CA SER A 69 7.96 -8.38 0.61
C SER A 69 6.80 -7.73 1.36
N ARG A 70 6.76 -6.38 1.34
CA ARG A 70 5.89 -5.60 2.23
C ARG A 70 4.55 -5.32 1.57
N LEU A 71 3.48 -5.75 2.22
CA LEU A 71 2.12 -5.28 1.96
C LEU A 71 1.81 -4.10 2.85
N TRP A 72 1.14 -3.10 2.28
CA TRP A 72 0.53 -1.98 3.00
C TRP A 72 -0.97 -2.03 2.85
N ALA A 73 -1.70 -1.66 3.90
CA ALA A 73 -3.15 -1.51 3.88
C ALA A 73 -3.57 -0.33 4.77
N ALA A 74 -4.61 0.39 4.36
CA ALA A 74 -5.20 1.46 5.15
C ALA A 74 -6.64 1.14 5.59
N PRO A 75 -6.81 0.33 6.64
CA PRO A 75 -8.13 0.06 7.20
C PRO A 75 -8.65 1.26 8.01
N HIS A 76 -9.93 1.53 7.84
CA HIS A 76 -10.71 2.51 8.58
C HIS A 76 -11.69 1.80 9.52
N SER A 77 -11.59 2.12 10.82
CA SER A 77 -12.46 1.61 11.87
C SER A 77 -13.31 2.73 12.46
N PRO A 78 -14.61 2.52 12.75
CA PRO A 78 -15.43 3.51 13.45
C PRO A 78 -14.93 3.89 14.84
N PHE A 79 -14.18 2.99 15.50
CA PHE A 79 -13.69 3.20 16.87
C PHE A 79 -12.27 3.76 16.93
N TRP A 80 -11.44 3.43 15.95
CA TRP A 80 -10.00 3.73 15.96
C TRP A 80 -9.59 4.72 14.86
N GLY A 81 -10.51 5.13 14.00
CA GLY A 81 -10.22 5.94 12.83
C GLY A 81 -9.43 5.16 11.77
N THR A 82 -8.75 5.90 10.91
CA THR A 82 -7.88 5.33 9.88
C THR A 82 -6.51 5.00 10.43
N THR A 83 -6.03 3.79 10.14
CA THR A 83 -4.69 3.34 10.48
C THR A 83 -3.93 2.93 9.23
N LEU A 84 -2.61 2.94 9.29
CA LEU A 84 -1.76 2.34 8.27
C LEU A 84 -1.18 1.04 8.85
N ARG A 85 -1.36 -0.07 8.15
CA ARG A 85 -0.92 -1.40 8.57
C ARG A 85 0.02 -1.95 7.52
N PHE A 86 1.02 -2.70 7.96
CA PHE A 86 1.91 -3.41 7.05
C PHE A 86 2.09 -4.87 7.45
N SER A 87 2.50 -5.69 6.49
CA SER A 87 2.84 -7.09 6.66
C SER A 87 4.05 -7.40 5.79
N ASP A 88 5.05 -8.09 6.34
CA ASP A 88 6.24 -8.52 5.61
C ASP A 88 6.19 -10.01 5.22
N ASP A 89 5.11 -10.70 5.57
CA ASP A 89 4.88 -12.14 5.38
C ASP A 89 3.58 -12.42 4.60
N PHE A 90 3.28 -11.56 3.63
CA PHE A 90 2.15 -11.68 2.71
C PHE A 90 0.79 -11.84 3.41
N GLY A 91 0.57 -11.08 4.48
CA GLY A 91 -0.69 -10.98 5.20
C GLY A 91 -0.85 -11.97 6.35
N ALA A 92 0.11 -12.85 6.59
CA ALA A 92 0.03 -13.79 7.71
C ALA A 92 0.05 -13.07 9.06
N ASN A 93 0.86 -12.01 9.19
CA ASN A 93 0.88 -11.12 10.33
C ASN A 93 0.83 -9.66 9.88
N TRP A 94 0.08 -8.84 10.62
CA TRP A 94 -0.02 -7.41 10.40
C TRP A 94 0.48 -6.63 11.62
N SER A 95 1.16 -5.50 11.37
CA SER A 95 1.69 -4.56 12.37
C SER A 95 0.65 -4.06 13.37
N GLY A 96 1.03 -3.36 14.43
CA GLY A 96 0.06 -2.77 15.37
C GLY A 96 -0.74 -1.59 14.76
N LYS A 97 -1.90 -1.24 15.36
CA LYS A 97 -2.74 -0.09 14.90
C LYS A 97 -2.06 1.28 15.05
N ALA A 98 -1.23 1.44 16.08
CA ALA A 98 -0.53 2.68 16.38
C ALA A 98 0.91 2.71 15.84
N GLU A 99 1.37 1.60 15.27
CA GLU A 99 2.72 1.48 14.76
C GLU A 99 2.86 2.29 13.47
N ARG A 100 3.88 3.16 13.40
CA ARG A 100 4.16 4.03 12.23
C ARG A 100 2.94 4.85 11.81
N SER A 101 2.22 5.39 12.81
CA SER A 101 0.98 6.13 12.57
C SER A 101 1.22 7.42 11.78
N VAL A 102 0.40 7.64 10.76
CA VAL A 102 0.38 8.89 9.99
C VAL A 102 -0.45 9.93 10.74
N ARG A 103 0.13 11.09 11.02
CA ARG A 103 -0.54 12.17 11.77
C ARG A 103 -0.29 13.51 11.12
N PHE A 104 -1.32 14.34 11.04
CA PHE A 104 -1.14 15.73 10.70
C PHE A 104 -0.35 16.46 11.80
N PRO A 105 0.40 17.53 11.46
CA PRO A 105 1.01 18.40 12.44
C PRO A 105 0.00 18.90 13.48
N GLU A 106 0.40 18.95 14.75
CA GLU A 106 -0.52 19.26 15.87
C GLU A 106 -1.16 20.65 15.75
N ASP A 107 -0.42 21.61 15.20
CA ASP A 107 -0.85 22.99 14.95
C ASP A 107 -1.79 23.14 13.75
N SER A 108 -1.95 22.12 12.91
CA SER A 108 -2.84 22.17 11.75
C SER A 108 -4.33 22.10 12.12
N GLY A 109 -4.66 21.57 13.30
CA GLY A 109 -6.04 21.28 13.71
C GLY A 109 -6.74 20.18 12.90
N LEU A 110 -6.01 19.46 12.04
CA LEU A 110 -6.54 18.40 11.18
C LEU A 110 -6.33 17.02 11.81
N SER A 111 -7.19 16.07 11.42
CA SER A 111 -7.06 14.66 11.79
C SER A 111 -7.22 13.78 10.55
N LEU A 112 -6.47 12.66 10.53
CA LEU A 112 -6.50 11.72 9.42
C LEU A 112 -7.85 11.01 9.38
N LYS A 113 -8.65 11.30 8.35
CA LYS A 113 -9.94 10.66 8.12
C LYS A 113 -9.81 9.39 7.30
N ARG A 114 -9.04 9.43 6.20
CA ARG A 114 -8.83 8.30 5.29
C ARG A 114 -7.47 8.39 4.59
N VAL A 115 -6.96 7.24 4.14
CA VAL A 115 -5.85 7.15 3.17
C VAL A 115 -6.45 6.60 1.88
N TRP A 116 -6.43 7.40 0.83
CA TRP A 116 -7.02 7.07 -0.46
C TRP A 116 -6.08 6.29 -1.36
N GLN A 117 -4.79 6.54 -1.26
CA GLN A 117 -3.76 5.95 -2.11
C GLN A 117 -2.49 5.70 -1.31
N ILE A 118 -1.85 4.57 -1.57
CA ILE A 118 -0.53 4.20 -1.04
C ILE A 118 0.36 3.95 -2.25
N GLN A 119 1.43 4.71 -2.40
CA GLN A 119 2.29 4.65 -3.58
C GLN A 119 3.75 4.47 -3.17
N PRO A 120 4.26 3.23 -3.21
CA PRO A 120 5.69 2.96 -3.26
C PRO A 120 6.33 3.80 -4.38
N GLY A 121 7.46 4.43 -4.09
CA GLY A 121 8.26 5.19 -5.05
C GLY A 121 8.91 4.32 -6.15
N SER A 122 9.76 4.94 -6.95
CA SER A 122 10.45 4.22 -8.02
C SER A 122 11.54 3.28 -7.48
N ALA A 123 12.08 2.41 -8.33
CA ALA A 123 13.23 1.56 -7.98
C ALA A 123 14.51 2.35 -7.62
N ARG A 124 14.61 3.63 -8.02
CA ARG A 124 15.73 4.52 -7.66
C ARG A 124 15.54 5.19 -6.30
N GLU A 125 14.32 5.15 -5.77
CA GLU A 125 13.93 5.73 -4.49
C GLU A 125 13.24 4.64 -3.66
N PRO A 126 13.94 3.52 -3.36
CA PRO A 126 13.32 2.36 -2.75
C PRO A 126 12.68 2.72 -1.41
N ASP A 127 13.26 3.64 -0.63
CA ASP A 127 12.75 3.96 0.70
C ASP A 127 11.68 5.06 0.70
N VAL A 128 11.34 5.59 -0.49
CA VAL A 128 10.26 6.57 -0.62
C VAL A 128 8.91 5.89 -0.76
N ILE A 129 7.94 6.33 0.04
CA ILE A 129 6.52 5.95 -0.03
C ILE A 129 5.68 7.21 0.10
N ARG A 130 4.60 7.31 -0.68
CA ARG A 130 3.69 8.47 -0.67
C ARG A 130 2.27 8.05 -0.33
N LEU A 131 1.56 8.86 0.45
CA LEU A 131 0.16 8.64 0.80
C LEU A 131 -0.68 9.84 0.40
N GLY A 132 -1.75 9.60 -0.37
CA GLY A 132 -2.81 10.60 -0.58
C GLY A 132 -3.90 10.39 0.46
N VAL A 133 -4.27 11.44 1.20
CA VAL A 133 -5.16 11.31 2.38
C VAL A 133 -6.38 12.24 2.36
N GLU A 134 -7.29 12.04 3.32
CA GLU A 134 -8.39 12.92 3.69
C GLU A 134 -8.15 13.50 5.10
N PRO A 135 -8.29 14.81 5.33
CA PRO A 135 -8.44 15.90 4.34
C PRO A 135 -7.31 15.94 3.30
N ALA A 136 -7.53 16.60 2.16
CA ALA A 136 -6.60 16.58 1.03
C ALA A 136 -5.19 17.03 1.42
N CYS A 137 -4.26 16.07 1.46
CA CYS A 137 -2.85 16.28 1.75
C CYS A 137 -2.03 15.11 1.16
N LEU A 138 -0.74 15.35 0.98
CA LEU A 138 0.23 14.33 0.59
C LEU A 138 1.17 14.11 1.78
N PHE A 139 1.31 12.86 2.21
CA PHE A 139 2.35 12.45 3.13
C PHE A 139 3.45 11.70 2.38
N ILE A 140 4.69 11.86 2.83
CA ILE A 140 5.85 11.16 2.29
C ILE A 140 6.60 10.50 3.45
N SER A 141 7.11 9.32 3.21
CA SER A 141 8.15 8.69 4.01
C SER A 141 9.40 8.56 3.15
N HIS A 142 10.57 8.78 3.74
CA HIS A 142 11.88 8.63 3.11
C HIS A 142 12.69 7.45 3.69
N ASP A 143 12.09 6.69 4.61
CA ASP A 143 12.72 5.63 5.41
C ASP A 143 11.93 4.31 5.35
N ALA A 144 11.28 4.03 4.22
CA ALA A 144 10.48 2.83 3.99
C ALA A 144 9.26 2.69 4.91
N GLY A 145 8.68 3.83 5.30
CA GLY A 145 7.43 3.95 6.04
C GLY A 145 7.61 3.86 7.55
N GLU A 146 8.79 4.13 8.10
CA GLU A 146 8.99 4.24 9.55
C GLU A 146 8.40 5.56 10.07
N GLU A 147 8.74 6.67 9.41
CA GLU A 147 8.26 8.02 9.72
C GLU A 147 7.52 8.65 8.53
N TRP A 148 6.61 9.58 8.81
CA TRP A 148 5.75 10.24 7.82
C TRP A 148 5.73 11.75 8.00
N GLU A 149 6.01 12.49 6.93
CA GLU A 149 5.96 13.95 6.87
C GLU A 149 4.84 14.43 5.95
N ALA A 150 4.12 15.46 6.37
CA ALA A 150 3.14 16.13 5.53
C ALA A 150 3.84 17.11 4.57
N VAL A 151 3.49 17.08 3.29
CA VAL A 151 4.01 18.02 2.30
C VAL A 151 3.37 19.39 2.51
N GLU A 152 4.12 20.32 3.08
CA GLU A 152 3.65 21.66 3.47
C GLU A 152 2.97 22.42 2.32
N GLY A 153 3.51 22.33 1.10
CA GLY A 153 2.96 23.04 -0.05
C GLY A 153 1.53 22.63 -0.42
N LEU A 154 1.14 21.39 -0.12
CA LEU A 154 -0.24 20.92 -0.29
C LEU A 154 -1.07 21.14 0.99
N LEU A 155 -0.46 20.94 2.16
CA LEU A 155 -1.13 21.17 3.46
C LEU A 155 -1.63 22.62 3.60
N ASN A 156 -0.80 23.58 3.18
CA ASN A 156 -1.07 25.02 3.30
C ASN A 156 -1.65 25.63 2.01
N HIS A 157 -2.09 24.80 1.05
CA HIS A 157 -2.60 25.29 -0.22
C HIS A 157 -3.96 25.99 -0.04
N PRO A 158 -4.18 27.20 -0.59
CA PRO A 158 -5.41 27.97 -0.40
C PRO A 158 -6.71 27.28 -0.86
N HIS A 159 -6.62 26.33 -1.80
CA HIS A 159 -7.78 25.61 -2.37
C HIS A 159 -7.95 24.18 -1.83
N ARG A 160 -7.46 23.87 -0.62
CA ARG A 160 -7.55 22.51 -0.07
C ARG A 160 -8.95 22.11 0.40
N GLU A 161 -9.85 23.09 0.60
CA GLU A 161 -11.24 22.91 1.08
C GLU A 161 -12.26 23.04 -0.04
#